data_AF-A0A066U9N4-F1
#
_entry.id   AF-A0A066U9N4-F1
#
_cell.length_a   1.000
_cell.length_b   1.000
_cell.length_c   1.000
_cell.angle_alpha   90.00
_cell.angle_beta   90.00
_cell.angle_gamma   90.00
#
_symmetry.space_group_name_H-M   'P 1'
#
loop_
_entity.id
_entity.type
_entity.pdbx_description
1 polymer ?
#
loop_
_entity_poly.entity_id
_entity_poly.type
_entity_poly.pdbx_seq_one_letter_code
_entity_poly.pdbx_strand_id
1 'polypeptide(L)'
;MAEGSFWKTAPGVLTAVAGVIAAVGGLLAILFQVGVLGGGDEPPPAASGVASSSAVVSSTVRFCIGAGTGINLNDSLDVAFEKMSGLEIARSDPALSAGGKATVKVHLTSGKDLSGTITSGCDFFAQTDVGRYSLYPDRLVKIEFRR
;
A
#
# COMPACT_ATOMS: atom_id res chain seq x y z
N MET A 1 -17.65 -64.05 -9.24
CA MET A 1 -17.01 -62.89 -9.89
C MET A 1 -17.23 -61.70 -8.99
N ALA A 2 -16.18 -61.24 -8.28
CA ALA A 2 -16.29 -60.18 -7.30
C ALA A 2 -15.69 -58.89 -7.90
N GLU A 3 -16.55 -58.07 -8.50
CA GLU A 3 -16.21 -56.74 -9.00
C GLU A 3 -16.99 -55.71 -8.20
N GLY A 4 -16.34 -55.06 -7.24
CA GLY A 4 -17.02 -54.04 -6.45
C GLY A 4 -16.19 -53.52 -5.30
N SER A 5 -15.13 -52.77 -5.56
CA SER A 5 -14.54 -51.90 -4.52
C SER A 5 -13.48 -50.89 -4.98
N PHE A 6 -13.30 -50.60 -6.27
CA PHE A 6 -12.24 -49.65 -6.68
C PHE A 6 -12.73 -48.19 -6.74
N TRP A 7 -13.98 -47.96 -7.14
CA TRP A 7 -14.54 -46.63 -7.35
C TRP A 7 -15.08 -45.94 -6.08
N LYS A 8 -15.21 -46.64 -4.94
CA LYS A 8 -15.73 -46.04 -3.70
C LYS A 8 -14.67 -45.42 -2.79
N THR A 9 -13.39 -45.75 -2.97
CA THR A 9 -12.28 -45.27 -2.13
C THR A 9 -11.37 -44.26 -2.82
N ALA A 10 -11.38 -44.20 -4.15
CA ALA A 10 -10.52 -43.28 -4.92
C ALA A 10 -10.71 -41.77 -4.59
N PRO A 11 -11.93 -41.23 -4.42
CA PRO A 11 -12.10 -39.80 -4.15
C PRO A 11 -11.61 -39.41 -2.74
N GLY A 12 -11.82 -40.28 -1.75
CA GLY A 12 -11.39 -40.03 -0.37
C GLY A 12 -9.88 -40.02 -0.22
N VAL A 13 -9.19 -40.94 -0.89
CA VAL A 13 -7.72 -41.03 -0.87
C VAL A 13 -7.09 -39.79 -1.53
N LEU A 14 -7.64 -39.32 -2.66
CA LEU A 14 -7.13 -38.11 -3.31
C LEU A 14 -7.26 -36.86 -2.44
N THR A 15 -8.40 -36.69 -1.77
CA THR A 15 -8.60 -35.56 -0.85
C THR A 15 -7.66 -35.64 0.36
N ALA A 16 -7.46 -36.84 0.92
CA ALA A 16 -6.52 -37.04 2.01
C ALA A 16 -5.08 -36.69 1.59
N VAL A 17 -4.65 -37.12 0.40
CA VAL A 17 -3.33 -36.80 -0.15
C VAL A 17 -3.18 -35.29 -0.39
N ALA A 18 -4.19 -34.63 -0.96
CA ALA A 18 -4.17 -33.18 -1.14
C ALA A 18 -4.06 -32.42 0.19
N GLY A 19 -4.77 -32.87 1.22
CA GLY A 19 -4.68 -32.31 2.57
C GLY A 19 -3.28 -32.46 3.18
N VAL A 20 -2.64 -33.62 3.00
CA VAL A 20 -1.26 -33.86 3.47
C VAL A 20 -0.28 -32.95 2.74
N ILE A 21 -0.39 -32.80 1.41
CA ILE A 21 0.49 -31.92 0.63
C ILE A 21 0.34 -30.46 1.09
N ALA A 22 -0.90 -29.99 1.30
CA ALA A 22 -1.15 -28.64 1.78
C ALA A 22 -0.57 -28.41 3.20
N ALA A 23 -0.72 -29.38 4.10
CA ALA A 23 -0.16 -29.31 5.45
C ALA A 23 1.38 -29.25 5.44
N VAL A 24 2.03 -30.09 4.62
CA VAL A 24 3.49 -30.08 4.45
C VAL A 24 3.96 -28.77 3.82
N GLY A 25 3.25 -28.27 2.80
CA GLY A 25 3.57 -26.99 2.17
C GLY A 25 3.44 -25.80 3.12
N GLY A 26 2.37 -25.76 3.92
CA GLY A 26 2.19 -24.74 4.95
C GLY A 26 3.28 -24.81 6.03
N LEU A 27 3.62 -26.02 6.48
CA LEU A 27 4.68 -26.21 7.48
C LEU A 27 6.06 -25.79 6.96
N LEU A 28 6.39 -26.13 5.70
CA LEU A 28 7.63 -25.72 5.06
C LEU A 28 7.72 -24.19 4.89
N ALA A 29 6.61 -23.53 4.53
CA ALA A 29 6.56 -22.07 4.44
C ALA A 29 6.84 -21.40 5.79
N ILE A 30 6.28 -21.94 6.89
CA ILE A 30 6.56 -21.46 8.24
C ILE A 30 8.04 -21.69 8.61
N LEU A 31 8.59 -22.88 8.35
CA LEU A 31 10.00 -23.20 8.63
C LEU A 31 10.99 -22.33 7.84
N PHE A 32 10.59 -21.90 6.64
CA PHE A 32 11.35 -20.92 5.86
C PHE A 32 11.28 -19.52 6.47
N GLN A 33 10.09 -19.08 6.92
CA GLN A 33 9.91 -17.79 7.60
C GLN A 33 10.63 -17.70 8.94
N VAL A 34 10.66 -18.79 9.72
CA VAL A 34 11.39 -18.82 11.01
C VAL A 34 12.89 -19.04 10.84
N GLY A 35 13.40 -19.08 9.60
CA GLY A 35 14.84 -19.16 9.31
C GLY A 35 15.49 -20.50 9.65
N VAL A 36 14.70 -21.56 9.90
CA VAL A 36 15.23 -22.90 10.26
C VAL A 36 15.82 -23.63 9.03
N LEU A 37 15.34 -23.33 7.82
CA LEU A 37 15.81 -23.93 6.56
C LEU A 37 16.59 -22.95 5.66
N GLY A 38 16.70 -21.67 6.05
CA GLY A 38 17.34 -20.61 5.27
C GLY A 38 18.60 -20.09 5.97
N GLY A 39 19.64 -20.91 6.02
CA GLY A 39 20.96 -20.47 6.46
C GLY A 39 21.68 -19.71 5.34
N GLY A 40 22.04 -18.45 5.59
CA GLY A 40 22.95 -17.66 4.78
C GLY A 40 22.46 -16.23 4.54
N ASP A 41 23.08 -15.28 5.24
CA ASP A 41 22.96 -13.82 5.14
C ASP A 41 22.54 -13.25 3.78
N GLU A 42 21.33 -12.70 3.72
CA GLU A 42 21.12 -11.37 3.13
C GLU A 42 19.84 -10.78 3.74
N PRO A 43 19.87 -9.60 4.37
CA PRO A 43 18.65 -8.89 4.73
C PRO A 43 17.84 -8.70 3.45
N PRO A 44 16.54 -9.03 3.42
CA PRO A 44 15.74 -8.81 2.23
C PRO A 44 15.87 -7.33 1.86
N PRO A 45 16.28 -6.97 0.62
CA PRO A 45 16.03 -5.62 0.16
C PRO A 45 14.53 -5.42 0.31
N ALA A 46 14.18 -4.43 1.13
CA ALA A 46 12.81 -3.95 1.28
C ALA A 46 12.14 -4.03 -0.08
N ALA A 47 11.00 -4.74 -0.14
CA ALA A 47 10.21 -4.90 -1.34
C ALA A 47 10.24 -3.59 -2.11
N SER A 48 11.04 -3.58 -3.18
CA SER A 48 11.00 -2.51 -4.16
C SER A 48 9.68 -2.73 -4.88
N GLY A 49 8.60 -2.30 -4.22
CA GLY A 49 7.35 -2.00 -4.89
C GLY A 49 7.76 -1.14 -6.06
N VAL A 50 7.46 -1.59 -7.27
CA VAL A 50 7.62 -0.81 -8.48
C VAL A 50 6.84 0.47 -8.21
N ALA A 51 7.56 1.53 -7.82
CA ALA A 51 7.00 2.85 -7.68
C ALA A 51 6.69 3.29 -9.11
N SER A 52 5.45 3.05 -9.54
CA SER A 52 4.94 3.62 -10.79
C SER A 52 4.94 5.13 -10.63
N SER A 53 6.02 5.77 -11.03
CA SER A 53 6.13 7.22 -11.09
C SER A 53 5.35 7.71 -12.31
N SER A 54 4.07 7.98 -12.11
CA SER A 54 3.25 8.68 -13.11
C SER A 54 3.47 10.18 -12.94
N ALA A 55 4.32 10.76 -13.77
CA ALA A 55 4.40 12.21 -13.90
C ALA A 55 3.18 12.69 -14.71
N VAL A 56 2.30 13.47 -14.09
CA VAL A 56 1.13 14.02 -14.78
C VAL A 56 1.04 15.52 -14.50
N VAL A 57 0.74 16.29 -15.55
CA VAL A 57 0.51 17.73 -15.43
C VAL A 57 -0.92 17.92 -14.92
N SER A 58 -1.06 18.43 -13.70
CA SER A 58 -2.37 18.72 -13.11
C SER A 58 -2.53 20.22 -12.90
N SER A 59 -3.69 20.75 -13.29
CA SER A 59 -4.05 22.14 -13.03
C SER A 59 -4.63 22.35 -11.63
N THR A 60 -5.04 21.28 -10.94
CA THR A 60 -5.60 21.36 -9.59
C THR A 60 -5.41 20.04 -8.84
N VAL A 61 -4.71 20.10 -7.71
CA VAL A 61 -4.59 19.02 -6.73
C VAL A 61 -5.43 19.37 -5.51
N ARG A 62 -6.19 18.40 -4.99
CA ARG A 62 -7.00 18.50 -3.78
C ARG A 62 -6.79 17.28 -2.90
N PHE A 63 -7.03 17.42 -1.61
CA PHE A 63 -7.01 16.32 -0.66
C PHE A 63 -8.34 16.29 0.07
N CYS A 64 -9.06 15.17 -0.01
CA CYS A 64 -10.50 15.10 0.29
C CYS A 64 -11.33 16.01 -0.63
N ILE A 65 -12.54 15.56 -1.01
CA ILE A 65 -13.46 16.36 -1.84
C ILE A 65 -13.90 17.66 -1.14
N GLY A 66 -13.86 17.70 0.20
CA GLY A 66 -14.28 18.84 1.02
C GLY A 66 -13.14 19.67 1.63
N ALA A 67 -11.88 19.23 1.60
CA ALA A 67 -10.78 20.07 2.06
C ALA A 67 -10.36 20.98 0.91
N GLY A 68 -10.04 22.24 1.20
CA GLY A 68 -9.87 23.30 0.20
C GLY A 68 -8.68 23.10 -0.74
N THR A 69 -7.74 24.04 -0.73
CA THR A 69 -6.56 24.03 -1.62
C THR A 69 -5.30 23.56 -0.90
N GLY A 70 -5.44 22.70 0.10
CA GLY A 70 -4.36 22.24 0.97
C GLY A 70 -4.64 20.93 1.67
N ILE A 71 -3.78 20.60 2.62
CA ILE A 71 -3.95 19.46 3.54
C ILE A 71 -3.95 19.96 4.98
N ASN A 72 -4.74 19.32 5.84
CA ASN A 72 -4.69 19.54 7.27
C ASN A 72 -3.75 18.51 7.91
N LEU A 73 -2.61 18.97 8.40
CA LEU A 73 -1.70 18.18 9.22
C LEU A 73 -2.16 18.24 10.68
N ASN A 74 -2.12 17.09 11.35
CA ASN A 74 -2.45 16.94 12.77
C ASN A 74 -3.83 17.54 13.13
N ASP A 75 -4.77 17.50 12.18
CA ASP A 75 -6.14 18.03 12.30
C ASP A 75 -6.23 19.53 12.66
N SER A 76 -5.14 20.29 12.54
CA SER A 76 -5.06 21.68 13.04
C SER A 76 -4.20 22.63 12.20
N LEU A 77 -3.29 22.11 11.39
CA LEU A 77 -2.40 22.91 10.55
C LEU A 77 -2.77 22.74 9.08
N ASP A 78 -3.43 23.75 8.50
CA ASP A 78 -3.67 23.80 7.07
C ASP A 78 -2.42 24.25 6.31
N VAL A 79 -1.96 23.43 5.37
CA VAL A 79 -0.86 23.76 4.46
C VAL A 79 -1.41 23.75 3.05
N ALA A 80 -1.43 24.92 2.41
CA ALA A 80 -1.85 25.07 1.02
C ALA A 80 -0.84 24.40 0.06
N PHE A 81 -1.34 23.76 -1.00
CA PHE A 81 -0.51 23.08 -1.99
C PHE A 81 0.45 24.02 -2.72
N GLU A 82 0.07 25.29 -2.90
CA GLU A 82 0.94 26.33 -3.50
C GLU A 82 2.22 26.61 -2.70
N LYS A 83 2.22 26.28 -1.41
CA LYS A 83 3.37 26.42 -0.52
C LYS A 83 4.22 25.15 -0.47
N MET A 84 3.80 24.05 -1.09
CA MET A 84 4.49 22.76 -1.11
C MET A 84 5.33 22.61 -2.39
N SER A 85 6.55 22.09 -2.25
CA SER A 85 7.36 21.56 -3.36
C SER A 85 7.21 20.05 -3.50
N GLY A 86 6.79 19.35 -2.44
CA GLY A 86 6.51 17.93 -2.49
C GLY A 86 5.89 17.41 -1.19
N LEU A 87 5.44 16.16 -1.24
CA LEU A 87 4.87 15.43 -0.12
C LEU A 87 5.32 13.97 -0.19
N GLU A 88 5.84 13.44 0.90
CA GLU A 88 6.28 12.05 1.04
C GLU A 88 5.42 11.35 2.09
N ILE A 89 4.98 10.13 1.79
CA ILE A 89 4.26 9.28 2.74
C ILE A 89 5.28 8.42 3.47
N ALA A 90 5.49 8.68 4.76
CA ALA A 90 6.37 7.87 5.59
C ALA A 90 5.70 6.56 6.02
N ARG A 91 4.40 6.62 6.31
CA ARG A 91 3.57 5.47 6.69
C ARG A 91 2.11 5.80 6.45
N SER A 92 1.31 4.84 6.01
CA SER A 92 -0.14 4.97 5.94
C SER A 92 -0.83 3.72 6.43
N ASP A 93 -1.90 3.90 7.19
CA ASP A 93 -2.89 2.85 7.40
C ASP A 93 -3.64 2.57 6.08
N PRO A 94 -4.28 1.39 5.93
CA PRO A 94 -5.04 1.06 4.73
C PRO A 94 -6.14 2.10 4.47
N ALA A 95 -6.39 2.41 3.20
CA ALA A 95 -7.45 3.32 2.80
C ALA A 95 -8.79 2.92 3.43
N LEU A 96 -9.59 3.92 3.83
CA LEU A 96 -10.94 3.76 4.38
C LEU A 96 -11.03 2.99 5.72
N SER A 97 -9.89 2.70 6.36
CA SER A 97 -9.89 2.17 7.73
C SER A 97 -10.48 3.21 8.69
N ALA A 98 -11.32 2.77 9.62
CA ALA A 98 -11.93 3.65 10.61
C ALA A 98 -10.85 4.35 11.45
N GLY A 99 -10.77 5.69 11.35
CA GLY A 99 -9.76 6.48 12.05
C GLY A 99 -8.33 6.34 11.50
N GLY A 100 -8.15 5.74 10.32
CA GLY A 100 -6.83 5.55 9.72
C GLY A 100 -6.10 6.87 9.47
N LYS A 101 -4.79 6.85 9.71
CA LYS A 101 -3.91 8.02 9.54
C LYS A 101 -2.75 7.68 8.62
N ALA A 102 -2.23 8.71 7.97
CA ALA A 102 -0.99 8.64 7.21
C ALA A 102 -0.01 9.67 7.75
N THR A 103 1.18 9.23 8.13
CA THR A 103 2.29 10.10 8.50
C THR A 103 2.95 10.60 7.22
N VAL A 104 3.04 11.92 7.09
CA VAL A 104 3.56 12.57 5.90
C VAL A 104 4.66 13.56 6.24
N LYS A 105 5.58 13.72 5.31
CA LYS A 105 6.59 14.77 5.30
C LYS A 105 6.29 15.71 4.14
N VAL A 106 6.02 16.97 4.44
CA VAL A 106 5.71 18.01 3.46
C VAL A 106 6.94 18.87 3.25
N HIS A 107 7.42 18.91 2.02
CA HIS A 107 8.48 19.81 1.62
C HIS A 107 7.87 21.13 1.23
N LEU A 108 8.25 22.21 1.91
CA LEU A 108 7.80 23.55 1.57
C LEU A 108 8.72 24.16 0.52
N THR A 109 8.13 25.05 -0.25
CA THR A 109 8.80 25.90 -1.23
C THR A 109 9.81 26.86 -0.62
N SER A 110 9.73 27.10 0.70
CA SER A 110 10.72 27.85 1.47
C SER A 110 11.99 27.05 1.79
N GLY A 111 12.04 25.76 1.44
CA GLY A 111 13.13 24.83 1.77
C GLY A 111 13.02 24.21 3.17
N LYS A 112 11.94 24.49 3.91
CA LYS A 112 11.65 23.86 5.20
C LYS A 112 10.81 22.59 5.00
N ASP A 113 11.02 21.62 5.89
CA ASP A 113 10.19 20.43 5.95
C ASP A 113 9.23 20.51 7.14
N LEU A 114 7.99 20.08 6.93
CA LEU A 114 7.00 19.85 7.99
C LEU A 114 6.70 18.36 8.06
N SER A 115 6.42 17.85 9.25
CA SER A 115 5.95 16.48 9.45
C SER A 115 4.67 16.48 10.25
N GLY A 116 3.76 15.59 9.91
CA GLY A 116 2.51 15.43 10.63
C GLY A 116 1.68 14.29 10.08
N THR A 117 0.43 14.22 10.52
CA THR A 117 -0.51 13.19 10.09
C THR A 117 -1.66 13.77 9.29
N ILE A 118 -2.06 13.09 8.23
CA ILE A 118 -3.29 13.32 7.49
C ILE A 118 -4.22 12.10 7.65
N THR A 119 -5.49 12.24 7.29
CA THR A 119 -6.46 11.13 7.34
C THR A 119 -6.26 10.20 6.14
N SER A 120 -6.06 8.90 6.36
CA SER A 120 -5.86 7.92 5.27
C SER A 120 -7.14 7.59 4.49
N GLY A 121 -8.30 7.95 5.03
CA GLY A 121 -9.61 7.84 4.36
C GLY A 121 -9.86 8.87 3.25
N CYS A 122 -8.96 9.83 3.05
CA CYS A 122 -9.06 10.81 1.97
C CYS A 122 -8.10 10.51 0.85
N ASP A 123 -8.55 10.71 -0.39
CA ASP A 123 -7.73 10.61 -1.58
C ASP A 123 -7.12 11.97 -1.98
N PHE A 124 -5.95 11.88 -2.61
CA PHE A 124 -5.41 12.95 -3.42
C PHE A 124 -6.09 12.92 -4.78
N PHE A 125 -6.79 14.00 -5.07
CA PHE A 125 -7.52 14.20 -6.30
C PHE A 125 -6.74 15.15 -7.20
N ALA A 126 -6.44 14.72 -8.41
CA ALA A 126 -5.81 15.56 -9.43
C ALA A 126 -6.63 15.53 -10.72
N GLN A 127 -6.95 16.71 -11.24
CA GLN A 127 -7.53 16.83 -12.57
C GLN A 127 -6.43 17.15 -13.58
N THR A 128 -6.33 16.34 -14.62
CA THR A 128 -5.27 16.37 -15.62
C THR A 128 -5.89 16.41 -17.01
N ASP A 129 -5.07 16.67 -18.01
CA ASP A 129 -5.46 16.65 -19.43
C ASP A 129 -5.88 15.26 -19.93
N VAL A 130 -5.29 14.20 -19.37
CA VAL A 130 -5.61 12.80 -19.71
C VAL A 130 -6.72 12.19 -18.85
N GLY A 131 -7.20 12.91 -17.85
CA GLY A 131 -8.32 12.48 -17.02
C GLY A 131 -8.17 12.80 -15.53
N ARG A 132 -8.92 12.06 -14.73
CA ARG A 132 -9.04 12.28 -13.29
C ARG A 132 -8.25 11.21 -12.55
N TYR A 133 -7.32 11.65 -11.71
CA TYR A 133 -6.55 10.76 -10.84
C TYR A 133 -7.02 10.91 -9.41
N SER A 134 -7.18 9.77 -8.73
CA SER A 134 -7.56 9.67 -7.33
C SER A 134 -6.69 8.59 -6.71
N LEU A 135 -5.88 8.97 -5.72
CA LEU A 135 -4.92 8.08 -5.07
C LEU A 135 -4.97 8.28 -3.56
N TYR A 136 -5.18 7.19 -2.83
CA TYR A 136 -5.11 7.20 -1.38
C TYR A 136 -3.66 7.18 -0.88
N PRO A 137 -3.37 7.71 0.33
CA PRO A 137 -2.03 7.75 0.90
C PRO A 137 -1.34 6.39 1.01
N ASP A 138 -2.09 5.29 1.20
CA ASP A 138 -1.54 3.93 1.27
C ASP A 138 -1.00 3.40 -0.06
N ARG A 139 -1.37 4.06 -1.16
CA ARG A 139 -0.90 3.75 -2.52
C ARG A 139 0.10 4.78 -3.04
N LEU A 140 0.52 5.71 -2.20
CA LEU A 140 1.35 6.83 -2.59
C LEU A 140 2.66 6.80 -1.81
N VAL A 141 3.78 6.99 -2.52
CA VAL A 141 5.10 7.12 -1.91
C VAL A 141 5.49 8.58 -1.82
N LYS A 142 5.35 9.31 -2.94
CA LYS A 142 5.74 10.70 -3.07
C LYS A 142 4.91 11.43 -4.13
N ILE A 143 4.61 12.70 -3.88
CA ILE A 143 4.14 13.68 -4.85
C ILE A 143 5.22 14.77 -4.95
N GLU A 144 5.62 15.11 -6.17
CA GLU A 144 6.46 16.28 -6.44
C GLU A 144 5.65 17.32 -7.22
N PHE A 145 5.65 18.56 -6.73
CA PHE A 145 5.01 19.68 -7.40
C PHE A 145 6.06 20.40 -8.25
N ARG A 146 6.01 20.16 -9.56
CA ARG A 146 6.85 20.86 -10.55
C ARG A 146 6.14 22.14 -10.98
N ARG A 147 6.80 23.27 -10.80
CA ARG A 147 6.30 24.60 -11.15
C ARG A 147 7.44 25.44 -11.73
#